data_AF-A0A2H9LCS7-F1
#
_entry.id   AF-A0A2H9LCS7-F1
#
_cell.length_a   1.000
_cell.length_b   1.000
_cell.length_c   1.000
_cell.angle_alpha   90.00
_cell.angle_beta   90.00
_cell.angle_gamma   90.00
#
_symmetry.space_group_name_H-M   'P 1'
#
loop_
_entity.id
_entity.type
_entity.pdbx_description
1 polymer ?
#
loop_
_entity_poly.entity_id
_entity_poly.type
_entity_poly.pdbx_seq_one_letter_code
_entity_poly.pdbx_strand_id
1 'polypeptide(L)'
;MSKEKRKGGYVIICSILKFIYLFYPYSIDSMALDVIILLNSIFDLLKGSFILSIPLFVVLYILNIIRKKFADRFSLSWIISCLIITFLSYFIFLLVIYFLPTFQSMAEHDLGVIPKYLIPPMEDWLGFYVTKIVKLIFVAAIFTVLSLPFLLLGSLIETITQAKFKKMHKAISFFAAVFAMTTLLAALILYIFYWIPLGIIHLIYFS
;
A
#
# COMPACT_ATOMS: atom_id res chain seq x y z
N MET A 1 36.23 -63.55 0.27
CA MET A 1 36.11 -62.23 -0.40
C MET A 1 34.68 -62.12 -0.92
N SER A 2 33.77 -61.24 -0.53
CA SER A 2 33.88 -59.83 -0.15
C SER A 2 32.61 -59.44 0.64
N LYS A 3 32.47 -59.96 1.87
CA LYS A 3 31.46 -59.46 2.84
C LYS A 3 32.01 -58.29 3.69
N GLU A 4 33.30 -57.99 3.60
CA GLU A 4 33.95 -56.89 4.32
C GLU A 4 33.74 -55.50 3.70
N LYS A 5 33.48 -55.40 2.39
CA LYS A 5 33.33 -54.08 1.74
C LYS A 5 32.06 -53.32 2.09
N ARG A 6 31.07 -53.94 2.75
CA ARG A 6 29.82 -53.25 3.13
C ARG A 6 29.87 -52.56 4.49
N LYS A 7 30.81 -52.88 5.38
CA LYS A 7 30.90 -52.24 6.71
C LYS A 7 31.52 -50.84 6.66
N GLY A 8 32.42 -50.55 5.71
CA GLY A 8 33.06 -49.23 5.57
C GLY A 8 32.12 -48.11 5.10
N GLY A 9 31.16 -48.42 4.22
CA GLY A 9 30.22 -47.43 3.68
C GLY A 9 29.26 -46.85 4.73
N TYR A 10 28.77 -47.69 5.65
CA TYR A 10 27.88 -47.22 6.73
C TYR A 10 28.61 -46.35 7.75
N VAL A 11 29.90 -46.58 8.01
CA VAL A 11 30.70 -45.74 8.91
C VAL A 11 30.94 -44.36 8.30
N ILE A 12 31.19 -44.29 6.99
CA ILE A 12 31.38 -43.01 6.28
C ILE A 12 30.06 -42.23 6.23
N ILE A 13 28.93 -42.88 5.96
CA ILE A 13 27.61 -42.24 5.95
C ILE A 13 27.23 -41.75 7.34
N CYS A 14 27.45 -42.54 8.41
CA CYS A 14 27.23 -42.11 9.78
C CYS A 14 28.14 -40.95 10.19
N SER A 15 29.41 -40.94 9.77
CA SER A 15 30.34 -39.84 10.07
C SER A 15 29.97 -38.56 9.33
N ILE A 16 29.50 -38.64 8.08
CA ILE A 16 29.01 -37.48 7.32
C ILE A 16 27.71 -36.94 7.93
N LEU A 17 26.77 -37.81 8.33
CA LEU A 17 25.55 -37.39 9.04
C LEU A 17 25.87 -36.76 10.39
N LYS A 18 26.82 -37.31 11.17
CA LYS A 18 27.30 -36.69 12.41
C LYS A 18 27.99 -35.34 12.14
N PHE A 19 28.74 -35.21 11.06
CA PHE A 19 29.42 -33.97 10.69
C PHE A 19 28.42 -32.87 10.27
N ILE A 20 27.37 -33.23 9.53
CA ILE A 20 26.28 -32.30 9.18
C ILE A 20 25.53 -31.85 10.44
N TYR A 21 25.25 -32.77 11.38
CA TYR A 21 24.64 -32.44 12.68
C TYR A 21 25.55 -31.64 13.61
N LEU A 22 26.88 -31.75 13.47
CA LEU A 22 27.86 -30.98 14.25
C LEU A 22 28.08 -29.56 13.70
N PHE A 23 27.97 -29.37 12.39
CA PHE A 23 28.18 -28.07 11.74
C PHE A 23 26.92 -27.21 11.64
N TYR A 24 25.75 -27.82 11.73
CA TYR A 24 24.48 -27.11 11.88
C TYR A 24 23.76 -27.65 13.13
N PRO A 25 24.09 -27.15 14.34
CA PRO A 25 23.23 -27.33 15.49
C PRO A 25 22.02 -26.40 15.32
N TYR A 26 21.22 -26.61 14.26
CA TYR A 26 19.88 -26.07 14.20
C TYR A 26 19.08 -26.90 15.20
N SER A 27 19.04 -26.43 16.44
CA SER A 27 18.18 -27.03 17.46
C SER A 27 16.76 -27.03 16.92
N ILE A 28 15.99 -28.07 17.18
CA ILE A 28 14.54 -28.10 16.86
C ILE A 28 13.85 -26.85 17.44
N ASP A 29 14.37 -26.35 18.56
CA ASP A 29 13.95 -25.10 19.21
C ASP A 29 14.15 -23.87 18.33
N SER A 30 15.23 -23.78 17.54
CA SER A 30 15.48 -22.68 16.60
C SER A 30 14.54 -22.71 15.39
N MET A 31 14.25 -23.89 14.84
CA MET A 31 13.23 -24.02 13.77
C MET A 31 11.82 -23.69 14.27
N ALA A 32 11.49 -24.14 15.48
CA ALA A 32 10.19 -23.84 16.11
C ALA A 32 10.04 -22.34 16.37
N LEU A 33 11.12 -21.68 16.82
CA LEU A 33 11.15 -20.23 17.04
C LEU A 33 10.96 -19.45 15.72
N ASP A 34 11.64 -19.84 14.64
CA ASP A 34 11.51 -19.20 13.32
C ASP A 34 10.06 -19.31 12.78
N VAL A 35 9.41 -20.47 12.96
CA VAL A 35 8.01 -20.68 12.57
C VAL A 35 7.05 -19.80 13.39
N ILE A 36 7.28 -19.69 14.70
CA ILE A 36 6.48 -18.83 15.59
C ILE A 36 6.63 -17.35 15.19
N ILE A 37 7.85 -16.90 14.89
CA ILE A 37 8.11 -15.53 14.43
C ILE A 37 7.38 -15.26 13.11
N LEU A 38 7.44 -16.20 12.16
CA LEU A 38 6.77 -16.07 10.87
C LEU A 38 5.25 -16.01 11.03
N LEU A 39 4.67 -16.86 11.89
CA LEU A 39 3.24 -16.82 12.20
C LEU A 39 2.83 -15.49 12.84
N ASN A 40 3.59 -15.02 13.84
CA ASN A 40 3.33 -13.72 14.47
C ASN A 40 3.40 -12.57 13.45
N SER A 41 4.36 -12.60 12.53
CA SER A 41 4.49 -11.61 11.47
C SER A 41 3.26 -11.59 10.55
N ILE A 42 2.72 -12.75 10.19
CA ILE A 42 1.47 -12.86 9.41
C ILE A 42 0.29 -12.30 10.20
N PHE A 43 0.18 -12.64 11.49
CA PHE A 43 -0.88 -12.12 12.35
C PHE A 43 -0.80 -10.60 12.51
N ASP A 44 0.39 -10.05 12.65
CA ASP A 44 0.61 -8.61 12.78
C ASP A 44 0.30 -7.89 11.46
N LEU A 45 0.66 -8.48 10.32
CA LEU A 45 0.26 -7.98 9.00
C LEU A 45 -1.27 -7.93 8.87
N LEU A 46 -1.97 -9.00 9.29
CA LEU A 46 -3.44 -9.06 9.24
C LEU A 46 -4.08 -8.02 10.16
N LYS A 47 -3.59 -7.89 11.40
CA LYS A 47 -4.07 -6.87 12.35
C LYS A 47 -3.86 -5.46 11.82
N GLY A 48 -2.65 -5.16 11.33
CA GLY A 48 -2.33 -3.87 10.73
C GLY A 48 -3.22 -3.56 9.53
N SER A 49 -3.41 -4.54 8.64
CA SER A 49 -4.28 -4.40 7.47
C SER A 49 -5.75 -4.20 7.86
N PHE A 50 -6.21 -4.83 8.95
CA PHE A 50 -7.58 -4.67 9.46
C PHE A 50 -7.81 -3.27 10.03
N ILE A 51 -6.85 -2.75 10.81
CA ILE A 51 -6.93 -1.39 11.36
C ILE A 51 -6.92 -0.36 10.22
N LEU A 52 -6.05 -0.54 9.21
CA LEU A 52 -5.96 0.34 8.05
C LEU A 52 -7.18 0.24 7.13
N SER A 53 -7.84 -0.92 7.03
CA SER A 53 -8.98 -1.10 6.14
C SER A 53 -10.23 -0.36 6.62
N ILE A 54 -10.38 -0.09 7.91
CA ILE A 54 -11.54 0.64 8.48
C ILE A 54 -11.66 2.06 7.89
N PRO A 55 -10.66 2.96 8.03
CA PRO A 55 -10.75 4.30 7.46
C PRO A 55 -10.81 4.26 5.92
N LEU A 56 -10.05 3.36 5.29
CA LEU A 56 -10.10 3.18 3.83
C LEU A 56 -11.50 2.77 3.35
N PHE A 57 -12.18 1.88 4.08
CA PHE A 57 -13.54 1.46 3.75
C PHE A 57 -14.50 2.64 3.78
N VAL A 58 -14.43 3.49 4.82
CA VAL A 58 -15.30 4.66 4.93
C VAL A 58 -15.09 5.60 3.73
N VAL A 59 -13.83 5.90 3.40
CA VAL A 59 -13.49 6.76 2.26
C VAL A 59 -13.96 6.16 0.95
N LEU A 60 -13.62 4.89 0.67
CA LEU A 60 -13.99 4.21 -0.57
C LEU A 60 -15.49 4.02 -0.71
N TYR A 61 -16.21 3.83 0.39
CA TYR A 61 -17.66 3.72 0.40
C TYR A 61 -18.31 5.05 -0.01
N ILE A 62 -17.86 6.16 0.57
CA ILE A 62 -18.30 7.51 0.19
C ILE A 62 -17.98 7.80 -1.27
N LEU A 63 -16.74 7.51 -1.72
CA LEU A 63 -16.34 7.69 -3.12
C LEU A 63 -17.19 6.85 -4.09
N ASN A 64 -17.57 5.63 -3.72
CA ASN A 64 -18.45 4.81 -4.55
C ASN A 64 -19.86 5.41 -4.67
N ILE A 65 -20.39 6.02 -3.59
CA ILE A 65 -21.66 6.75 -3.64
C ILE A 65 -21.54 7.97 -4.57
N ILE A 66 -20.49 8.77 -4.41
CA ILE A 66 -20.24 9.95 -5.25
C ILE A 66 -20.09 9.52 -6.72
N ARG A 67 -19.33 8.45 -6.98
CA ARG A 67 -19.13 7.90 -8.33
C ARG A 67 -20.43 7.48 -8.99
N LYS A 68 -21.33 6.78 -8.27
CA LYS A 68 -22.64 6.39 -8.83
C LYS A 68 -23.45 7.63 -9.22
N LYS A 69 -23.58 8.60 -8.31
CA LYS A 69 -24.28 9.86 -8.62
C LYS A 69 -23.66 10.61 -9.81
N PHE A 70 -22.34 10.60 -9.93
CA PHE A 70 -21.63 11.22 -11.04
C PHE A 70 -21.85 10.47 -12.36
N ALA A 71 -21.76 9.14 -12.34
CA ALA A 71 -22.00 8.29 -13.51
C ALA A 71 -23.43 8.44 -14.04
N ASP A 72 -24.42 8.47 -13.14
CA ASP A 72 -25.83 8.62 -13.49
C ASP A 72 -26.10 9.98 -14.12
N ARG A 73 -25.48 11.06 -13.61
CA ARG A 73 -25.67 12.43 -14.11
C ARG A 73 -25.06 12.66 -15.50
N PHE A 74 -23.93 12.03 -15.79
CA PHE A 74 -23.18 12.23 -17.04
C PHE A 74 -23.26 11.04 -18.00
N SER A 75 -24.08 10.02 -17.68
CA SER A 75 -24.23 8.78 -18.46
C SER A 75 -22.89 8.11 -18.81
N LEU A 76 -21.94 8.14 -17.88
CA LEU A 76 -20.59 7.63 -18.09
C LEU A 76 -20.53 6.12 -17.85
N SER A 77 -19.62 5.44 -18.57
CA SER A 77 -19.34 4.04 -18.30
C SER A 77 -18.76 3.84 -16.89
N TRP A 78 -18.91 2.63 -16.35
CA TRP A 78 -18.38 2.30 -15.02
C TRP A 78 -16.87 2.56 -14.93
N ILE A 79 -16.09 2.21 -15.96
CA ILE A 79 -14.64 2.41 -16.00
C ILE A 79 -14.28 3.89 -16.03
N ILE A 80 -14.92 4.68 -16.91
CA ILE A 80 -14.61 6.11 -17.06
C ILE A 80 -14.97 6.88 -15.78
N SER A 81 -16.16 6.61 -15.21
CA SER A 81 -16.56 7.22 -13.94
C SER A 81 -15.61 6.84 -12.81
N CYS A 82 -15.14 5.59 -12.77
CA CYS A 82 -14.18 5.16 -11.76
C CYS A 82 -12.84 5.88 -11.93
N LEU A 83 -12.33 6.01 -13.15
CA LEU A 83 -11.07 6.70 -13.43
C LEU A 83 -11.14 8.18 -13.01
N ILE A 84 -12.20 8.89 -13.40
CA ILE A 84 -12.36 10.32 -13.07
C ILE A 84 -12.45 10.53 -11.55
N ILE A 85 -13.26 9.74 -10.85
CA ILE A 85 -13.44 9.90 -9.40
C ILE A 85 -12.17 9.53 -8.63
N THR A 86 -11.47 8.47 -9.03
CA THR A 86 -10.18 8.09 -8.44
C THR A 86 -9.14 9.17 -8.68
N PHE A 87 -9.07 9.73 -9.89
CA PHE A 87 -8.20 10.86 -10.21
C PHE A 87 -8.49 12.09 -9.34
N LEU A 88 -9.75 12.52 -9.28
CA LEU A 88 -10.15 13.64 -8.46
C LEU A 88 -9.86 13.40 -6.98
N SER A 89 -10.09 12.17 -6.49
CA SER A 89 -9.79 11.80 -5.11
C SER A 89 -8.29 11.92 -4.80
N TYR A 90 -7.42 11.36 -5.64
CA TYR A 90 -5.98 11.49 -5.44
C TYR A 90 -5.51 12.92 -5.59
N PHE A 91 -6.04 13.67 -6.56
CA PHE A 91 -5.68 15.06 -6.76
C PHE A 91 -6.04 15.92 -5.54
N ILE A 92 -7.27 15.79 -5.01
CA ILE A 92 -7.70 16.49 -3.79
C ILE A 92 -6.84 16.07 -2.59
N PHE A 93 -6.59 14.78 -2.43
CA PHE A 93 -5.76 14.28 -1.33
C PHE A 93 -4.33 14.84 -1.38
N LEU A 94 -3.72 14.86 -2.56
CA LEU A 94 -2.40 15.43 -2.79
C LEU A 94 -2.38 16.94 -2.60
N LEU A 95 -3.42 17.65 -3.04
CA LEU A 95 -3.57 19.08 -2.76
C LEU A 95 -3.57 19.34 -1.25
N VAL A 96 -4.35 18.58 -0.48
CA VAL A 96 -4.40 18.73 0.99
C VAL A 96 -3.03 18.44 1.61
N ILE A 97 -2.40 17.32 1.25
CA ILE A 97 -1.08 16.95 1.80
C ILE A 97 0.00 17.99 1.47
N TYR A 98 -0.02 18.53 0.26
CA TYR A 98 1.01 19.44 -0.21
C TYR A 98 0.81 20.86 0.30
N PHE A 99 -0.41 21.40 0.21
CA PHE A 99 -0.66 22.81 0.53
C PHE A 99 -0.86 23.06 2.02
N LEU A 100 -1.32 22.08 2.81
CA LEU A 100 -1.49 22.25 4.26
C LEU A 100 -0.21 22.76 4.96
N PRO A 101 0.98 22.15 4.77
CA PRO A 101 2.21 22.68 5.36
C PRO A 101 2.64 24.02 4.74
N THR A 102 2.34 24.27 3.46
CA THR A 102 2.66 25.56 2.83
C THR A 102 1.87 26.71 3.46
N PHE A 103 0.58 26.52 3.73
CA PHE A 103 -0.22 27.52 4.45
C PHE A 103 0.32 27.80 5.86
N GLN A 104 0.81 26.77 6.56
CA GLN A 104 1.45 26.94 7.86
C GLN A 104 2.73 27.78 7.75
N SER A 105 3.60 27.48 6.77
CA SER A 105 4.82 28.27 6.55
C SER A 105 4.52 29.74 6.20
N MET A 106 3.46 30.01 5.44
CA MET A 106 3.02 31.37 5.13
C MET A 106 2.54 32.15 6.36
N ALA A 107 1.85 31.48 7.28
CA ALA A 107 1.42 32.11 8.54
C ALA A 107 2.63 32.50 9.43
N GLU A 108 3.73 31.75 9.35
CA GLU A 108 4.96 32.05 10.11
C GLU A 108 5.73 33.26 9.54
N HIS A 109 5.63 33.55 8.24
CA HIS A 109 6.24 34.73 7.62
C HIS A 109 5.70 36.05 8.18
N ASP A 110 4.44 36.07 8.65
CA ASP A 110 3.78 37.27 9.20
C ASP A 110 4.17 37.56 10.66
N LEU A 111 4.88 36.65 11.33
CA LEU A 111 5.38 36.82 12.70
C LEU A 111 6.67 37.67 12.78
N GLY A 112 7.13 38.22 11.66
CA GLY A 112 8.31 39.12 11.61
C GLY A 112 9.66 38.41 11.77
N VAL A 113 9.69 37.08 11.69
CA VAL A 113 10.90 36.26 11.90
C VAL A 113 11.84 36.31 10.68
N ILE A 114 11.34 36.70 9.50
CA ILE A 114 12.08 36.63 8.24
C ILE A 114 12.36 38.04 7.70
N PRO A 115 13.64 38.40 7.43
CA PRO A 115 14.00 39.70 6.86
C PRO A 115 13.29 39.96 5.53
N LYS A 116 12.79 41.19 5.33
CA LYS A 116 11.99 41.58 4.15
C LYS A 116 12.64 41.30 2.79
N TYR A 117 13.96 41.27 2.72
CA TYR A 117 14.69 40.98 1.47
C TYR A 117 14.73 39.50 1.09
N LEU A 118 14.35 38.59 2.00
CA LEU A 118 14.23 37.15 1.74
C LEU A 118 12.79 36.74 1.40
N ILE A 119 11.84 37.68 1.42
CA ILE A 119 10.44 37.42 1.05
C ILE A 119 10.37 37.44 -0.48
N PRO A 120 10.03 36.32 -1.13
CA PRO A 120 9.90 36.29 -2.58
C PRO A 120 8.78 37.25 -3.04
N PRO A 121 8.92 37.90 -4.20
CA PRO A 121 7.83 38.66 -4.79
C PRO A 121 6.65 37.74 -5.10
N MET A 122 5.43 38.31 -5.11
CA MET A 122 4.18 37.54 -5.31
C MET A 122 4.16 36.75 -6.63
N GLU A 123 4.86 37.24 -7.66
CA GLU A 123 4.99 36.59 -8.96
C GLU A 123 5.72 35.25 -8.86
N ASP A 124 6.78 35.17 -8.05
CA ASP A 124 7.55 33.94 -7.83
C ASP A 124 6.71 32.90 -7.07
N TRP A 125 5.89 33.35 -6.11
CA TRP A 125 4.92 32.48 -5.43
C TRP A 125 3.90 31.90 -6.38
N LEU A 126 3.35 32.72 -7.28
CA LEU A 126 2.34 32.28 -8.24
C LEU A 126 2.92 31.28 -9.25
N GLY A 127 4.14 31.54 -9.76
CA GLY A 127 4.86 30.62 -10.64
C GLY A 127 5.18 29.28 -9.95
N PHE A 128 5.59 29.33 -8.68
CA PHE A 128 5.81 28.13 -7.86
C PHE A 128 4.52 27.31 -7.74
N TYR A 129 3.40 27.94 -7.38
CA TYR A 129 2.13 27.24 -7.20
C TYR A 129 1.60 26.60 -8.48
N VAL A 130 1.66 27.31 -9.62
CA VAL A 130 1.22 26.76 -10.91
C VAL A 130 2.04 25.52 -11.27
N THR A 131 3.36 25.60 -11.15
CA THR A 131 4.26 24.48 -11.44
C THR A 131 3.95 23.27 -10.55
N LYS A 132 3.69 23.51 -9.27
CA LYS A 132 3.33 22.45 -8.32
C LYS A 132 1.96 21.86 -8.60
N ILE A 133 0.94 22.65 -8.94
CA ILE A 133 -0.38 22.14 -9.33
C ILE A 133 -0.27 21.22 -10.56
N VAL A 134 0.44 21.65 -11.60
CA VAL A 134 0.67 20.83 -12.82
C VAL A 134 1.36 19.52 -12.45
N LYS A 135 2.35 19.57 -11.56
CA LYS A 135 3.00 18.37 -11.05
C LYS A 135 2.02 17.46 -10.33
N LEU A 136 1.24 17.98 -9.38
CA LEU A 136 0.25 17.19 -8.62
C LEU A 136 -0.80 16.53 -9.53
N ILE A 137 -1.20 17.20 -10.62
CA ILE A 137 -2.05 16.60 -11.66
C ILE A 137 -1.39 15.36 -12.25
N PHE A 138 -0.12 15.45 -12.65
CA PHE A 138 0.62 14.34 -13.23
C PHE A 138 0.78 13.18 -12.24
N VAL A 139 1.09 13.49 -10.98
CA VAL A 139 1.21 12.49 -9.90
C VAL A 139 -0.12 11.79 -9.61
N ALA A 140 -1.21 12.55 -9.54
CA ALA A 140 -2.55 12.01 -9.37
C ALA A 140 -2.92 11.07 -10.54
N ALA A 141 -2.56 11.43 -11.77
CA ALA A 141 -2.79 10.60 -12.94
C ALA A 141 -2.01 9.26 -12.83
N ILE A 142 -0.74 9.30 -12.44
CA ILE A 142 0.06 8.09 -12.22
C ILE A 142 -0.59 7.20 -11.15
N PHE A 143 -0.96 7.75 -9.99
CA PHE A 143 -1.62 6.96 -8.93
C PHE A 143 -2.97 6.39 -9.37
N THR A 144 -3.70 7.12 -10.21
CA THR A 144 -4.97 6.64 -10.76
C THR A 144 -4.76 5.42 -11.65
N VAL A 145 -3.77 5.47 -12.55
CA VAL A 145 -3.45 4.34 -13.43
C VAL A 145 -2.95 3.15 -12.61
N LEU A 146 -2.09 3.38 -11.62
CA LEU A 146 -1.55 2.33 -10.75
C LEU A 146 -2.62 1.67 -9.86
N SER A 147 -3.63 2.42 -9.41
CA SER A 147 -4.70 1.91 -8.56
C SER A 147 -5.81 1.18 -9.32
N LEU A 148 -5.93 1.42 -10.63
CA LEU A 148 -6.94 0.80 -11.49
C LEU A 148 -6.97 -0.74 -11.45
N PRO A 149 -5.84 -1.49 -11.56
CA PRO A 149 -5.86 -2.95 -11.41
C PRO A 149 -6.38 -3.39 -10.02
N PHE A 150 -6.06 -2.65 -8.96
CA PHE A 150 -6.54 -2.95 -7.61
C PHE A 150 -8.04 -2.69 -7.47
N LEU A 151 -8.57 -1.65 -8.12
CA LEU A 151 -10.01 -1.38 -8.16
C LEU A 151 -10.77 -2.49 -8.91
N LEU A 152 -10.23 -2.96 -10.03
CA LEU A 152 -10.79 -4.09 -10.77
C LEU A 152 -10.79 -5.37 -9.93
N LEU A 153 -9.65 -5.72 -9.33
CA LEU A 153 -9.53 -6.88 -8.43
C LEU A 153 -10.47 -6.77 -7.23
N GLY A 154 -10.58 -5.60 -6.61
CA GLY A 154 -11.51 -5.36 -5.51
C GLY A 154 -12.98 -5.60 -5.91
N SER A 155 -13.39 -5.09 -7.07
CA SER A 155 -14.75 -5.31 -7.60
C SER A 155 -15.03 -6.79 -7.90
N LEU A 156 -14.02 -7.52 -8.37
CA LEU A 156 -14.10 -8.95 -8.64
C LEU A 156 -14.23 -9.74 -7.33
N ILE A 157 -13.44 -9.42 -6.30
CA ILE A 157 -13.54 -10.02 -4.97
C ILE A 157 -14.91 -9.76 -4.36
N GLU A 158 -15.44 -8.54 -4.47
CA GLU A 158 -16.79 -8.22 -4.01
C GLU A 158 -17.83 -9.11 -4.69
N THR A 159 -17.75 -9.25 -6.03
CA THR A 159 -18.69 -10.06 -6.82
C THR A 159 -18.63 -11.54 -6.43
N ILE A 160 -17.43 -12.11 -6.29
CA ILE A 160 -17.24 -13.50 -5.85
C ILE A 160 -17.81 -13.70 -4.44
N THR A 161 -17.57 -12.75 -3.55
CA THR A 161 -18.03 -12.85 -2.16
C THR A 161 -19.56 -12.79 -2.08
N GLN A 162 -20.21 -11.91 -2.84
CA GLN A 162 -21.68 -11.88 -2.94
C GLN A 162 -22.26 -13.15 -3.58
N ALA A 163 -21.60 -13.69 -4.61
CA ALA A 163 -22.04 -14.93 -5.24
C ALA A 163 -21.96 -16.14 -4.30
N LYS A 164 -20.87 -16.23 -3.52
CA LYS A 164 -20.64 -17.31 -2.54
C LYS A 164 -21.55 -17.18 -1.31
N PHE A 165 -21.79 -15.95 -0.85
CA PHE A 165 -22.61 -15.65 0.33
C PHE A 165 -23.85 -14.84 -0.07
N LYS A 166 -24.82 -15.48 -0.73
CA LYS A 166 -26.02 -14.85 -1.32
C LYS A 166 -26.86 -14.00 -0.35
N LYS A 167 -26.79 -14.24 0.96
CA LYS A 167 -27.52 -13.49 2.00
C LYS A 167 -26.68 -12.38 2.66
N MET A 168 -25.44 -12.20 2.26
CA MET A 168 -24.54 -11.26 2.92
C MET A 168 -24.87 -9.82 2.53
N HIS A 169 -24.93 -8.93 3.52
CA HIS A 169 -25.21 -7.52 3.27
C HIS A 169 -24.12 -6.89 2.40
N LYS A 170 -24.50 -6.05 1.43
CA LYS A 170 -23.58 -5.44 0.45
C LYS A 170 -22.40 -4.71 1.10
N ALA A 171 -22.65 -4.00 2.21
CA ALA A 171 -21.60 -3.30 2.94
C ALA A 171 -20.53 -4.23 3.53
N ILE A 172 -20.92 -5.43 4.01
CA ILE A 172 -19.99 -6.43 4.55
C ILE A 172 -19.14 -7.00 3.42
N SER A 173 -19.73 -7.25 2.26
CA SER A 173 -18.99 -7.72 1.09
C SER A 173 -18.01 -6.68 0.57
N PHE A 174 -18.41 -5.40 0.58
CA PHE A 174 -17.54 -4.30 0.21
C PHE A 174 -16.38 -4.16 1.20
N PHE A 175 -16.64 -4.27 2.51
CA PHE A 175 -15.59 -4.26 3.53
C PHE A 175 -14.61 -5.42 3.36
N ALA A 176 -15.09 -6.63 3.10
CA ALA A 176 -14.24 -7.79 2.85
C ALA A 176 -13.32 -7.59 1.63
N ALA A 177 -13.85 -7.01 0.55
CA ALA A 177 -13.06 -6.67 -0.62
C ALA A 177 -11.99 -5.61 -0.31
N VAL A 178 -12.35 -4.54 0.42
CA VAL A 178 -11.39 -3.52 0.86
C VAL A 178 -10.31 -4.14 1.74
N PHE A 179 -10.66 -4.96 2.73
CA PHE A 179 -9.71 -5.63 3.61
C PHE A 179 -8.75 -6.56 2.85
N ALA A 180 -9.27 -7.36 1.91
CA ALA A 180 -8.44 -8.24 1.09
C ALA A 180 -7.45 -7.43 0.23
N MET A 181 -7.90 -6.35 -0.40
CA MET A 181 -7.04 -5.49 -1.20
C MET A 181 -6.02 -4.72 -0.35
N THR A 182 -6.40 -4.24 0.83
CA THR A 182 -5.48 -3.59 1.77
C THR A 182 -4.41 -4.56 2.25
N THR A 183 -4.78 -5.81 2.55
CA THR A 183 -3.81 -6.84 2.96
C THR A 183 -2.85 -7.18 1.83
N LEU A 184 -3.36 -7.34 0.61
CA LEU A 184 -2.54 -7.59 -0.57
C LEU A 184 -1.59 -6.43 -0.84
N LEU A 185 -2.07 -5.18 -0.76
CA LEU A 185 -1.27 -3.99 -0.96
C LEU A 185 -0.21 -3.84 0.14
N ALA A 186 -0.57 -4.09 1.41
CA ALA A 186 0.37 -4.06 2.52
C ALA A 186 1.47 -5.12 2.35
N ALA A 187 1.11 -6.33 1.94
CA ALA A 187 2.09 -7.38 1.64
C ALA A 187 3.02 -6.98 0.49
N LEU A 188 2.47 -6.44 -0.61
CA LEU A 188 3.28 -5.97 -1.74
C LEU A 188 4.25 -4.85 -1.33
N ILE A 189 3.78 -3.86 -0.58
CA ILE A 189 4.61 -2.73 -0.14
C ILE A 189 5.68 -3.20 0.83
N LEU A 190 5.35 -4.01 1.84
CA LEU A 190 6.32 -4.40 2.86
C LEU A 190 7.37 -5.38 2.34
N TYR A 191 7.00 -6.31 1.46
CA TYR A 191 7.90 -7.39 1.03
C TYR A 191 8.53 -7.19 -0.35
N ILE A 192 7.83 -6.56 -1.29
CA ILE A 192 8.31 -6.42 -2.68
C ILE A 192 8.79 -5.00 -2.95
N PHE A 193 8.06 -4.00 -2.46
CA PHE A 193 8.24 -2.61 -2.86
C PHE A 193 8.41 -1.66 -1.68
N TYR A 194 9.30 -1.99 -0.75
CA TYR A 194 9.50 -1.22 0.49
C TYR A 194 9.98 0.23 0.24
N TRP A 195 10.57 0.51 -0.93
CA TRP A 195 11.01 1.84 -1.34
C TRP A 195 9.88 2.74 -1.84
N ILE A 196 8.69 2.20 -2.16
CA ILE A 196 7.58 2.99 -2.72
C ILE A 196 7.15 4.13 -1.78
N PRO A 197 6.89 3.92 -0.48
CA PRO A 197 6.47 5.00 0.41
C PRO A 197 7.46 6.17 0.43
N LEU A 198 8.76 5.86 0.44
CA LEU A 198 9.84 6.85 0.46
C LEU A 198 9.92 7.60 -0.88
N GLY A 199 9.76 6.87 -1.98
CA GLY A 199 9.66 7.44 -3.32
C GLY A 199 8.47 8.39 -3.47
N ILE A 200 7.30 8.04 -2.92
CA ILE A 200 6.09 8.88 -2.93
C ILE A 200 6.34 10.19 -2.17
N ILE A 201 6.93 10.12 -0.98
CA ILE A 201 7.27 11.31 -0.18
C ILE A 201 8.25 12.21 -0.95
N HIS A 202 9.29 11.63 -1.55
CA HIS A 202 10.22 12.38 -2.39
C HIS A 202 9.54 13.04 -3.58
N LEU A 203 8.61 12.32 -4.21
CA LEU A 203 7.87 12.80 -5.36
C LEU A 203 6.92 13.95 -4.99
N ILE A 204 6.33 13.92 -3.79
CA ILE A 204 5.43 15.00 -3.33
C ILE A 204 6.24 16.25 -2.94
N TYR A 205 7.30 16.11 -2.14
CA TYR A 205 7.95 17.27 -1.51
C TYR A 205 9.19 17.80 -2.24
N PHE A 206 10.03 16.93 -2.80
CA PHE A 206 11.42 17.29 -3.16
C PHE A 206 11.70 17.43 -4.67
N SER A 207 10.77 17.00 -5.52
CA SER A 207 10.88 17.13 -6.98
C SER A 207 10.05 18.29 -7.54
#